data_AF-A0A8J6YBR8-F1
#
_entry.id   AF-A0A8J6YBR8-F1
#
_cell.length_a   1.000
_cell.length_b   1.000
_cell.length_c   1.000
_cell.angle_alpha   90.00
_cell.angle_beta   90.00
_cell.angle_gamma   90.00
#
_symmetry.space_group_name_H-M   'P 1'
#
loop_
_entity.id
_entity.type
_entity.pdbx_description
1 polymer ?
#
loop_
_entity_poly.entity_id
_entity_poly.type
_entity_poly.pdbx_seq_one_letter_code
_entity_poly.pdbx_strand_id
1 'polypeptide(L)'
;MKAPTTTPFEVQALQAEVSTLKQTIDALRKQITLIELPTPTTPPESPTPTKSLEEYFFLPESQIVFIPNERTKIPAQIKQALNASGIEKYLAANPSDASKKFQKLLSNHLRDVKKFVDKLRLSEPDESELSEVITTKYFKLFHRTIFDNMLVAIRRGFKGSDKFYLGLLAEVNKYLSRCGIYSVNMKSGKQAEIEDYENITPQIVKTNDQSLSETISDIERLPYRINYLDEFGEQKFLQYAGVASIYKAV
;
A
#
# COMPACT_ATOMS: atom_id res chain seq x y z
N MET A 1 -54.42 -61.60 -43.69
CA MET A 1 -53.28 -60.71 -43.42
C MET A 1 -52.25 -61.51 -42.63
N LYS A 2 -51.09 -61.83 -43.22
CA LYS A 2 -50.02 -62.60 -42.55
C LYS A 2 -49.26 -61.66 -41.62
N ALA A 3 -49.15 -62.01 -40.34
CA ALA A 3 -48.28 -61.33 -39.39
C ALA A 3 -46.81 -61.49 -39.81
N PRO A 4 -45.97 -60.45 -39.72
CA PRO A 4 -44.56 -60.58 -40.02
C PRO A 4 -43.88 -61.43 -38.94
N THR A 5 -43.46 -62.63 -39.30
CA THR A 5 -42.57 -63.48 -38.51
C THR A 5 -41.17 -62.89 -38.56
N THR A 6 -40.77 -62.21 -37.48
CA THR A 6 -39.38 -61.81 -37.23
C THR A 6 -38.51 -63.06 -37.22
N THR A 7 -37.46 -63.06 -38.04
CA THR A 7 -36.58 -64.21 -38.16
C THR A 7 -35.69 -64.35 -36.92
N PRO A 8 -35.26 -65.56 -36.53
CA PRO A 8 -34.38 -65.76 -35.37
C PRO A 8 -33.10 -64.92 -35.41
N PHE A 9 -32.65 -64.58 -36.63
CA PHE A 9 -31.48 -63.75 -36.88
C PHE A 9 -31.71 -62.27 -36.51
N GLU A 10 -32.91 -61.73 -36.77
CA GLU A 10 -33.30 -60.37 -36.37
C GLU A 10 -33.43 -60.24 -34.85
N VAL A 11 -33.91 -61.30 -34.17
CA VAL A 11 -34.00 -61.33 -32.71
C VAL A 11 -32.60 -61.35 -32.07
N GLN A 12 -31.65 -62.09 -32.64
CA GLN A 12 -30.26 -62.10 -32.16
C GLN A 12 -29.55 -60.77 -32.40
N ALA A 13 -29.77 -60.13 -33.54
CA ALA A 13 -29.22 -58.80 -33.84
C ALA A 13 -29.74 -57.74 -32.86
N LEU A 14 -31.05 -57.74 -32.58
CA LEU A 14 -31.67 -56.84 -31.62
C LEU A 14 -31.18 -57.12 -30.18
N GLN A 15 -30.94 -58.37 -29.81
CA GLN A 15 -30.39 -58.72 -28.50
C GLN A 15 -28.94 -58.23 -28.33
N ALA A 16 -28.13 -58.32 -29.38
CA ALA A 16 -26.77 -57.78 -29.37
C ALA A 16 -26.78 -56.25 -29.24
N GLU A 17 -27.66 -55.57 -29.97
CA GLU A 17 -27.80 -54.11 -29.92
C GLU A 17 -28.26 -53.62 -28.53
N VAL A 18 -29.24 -54.31 -27.92
CA VAL A 18 -29.69 -54.04 -26.54
C VAL A 18 -28.58 -54.28 -25.52
N SER A 19 -27.76 -55.32 -25.68
CA SER A 19 -26.61 -55.58 -24.79
C SER A 19 -25.57 -54.47 -24.90
N THR A 20 -25.32 -53.98 -26.12
CA THR A 20 -24.35 -52.90 -26.36
C THR A 20 -24.84 -51.59 -25.74
N LEU A 21 -26.12 -51.26 -25.92
CA LEU A 21 -26.76 -50.10 -25.30
C LEU A 21 -26.73 -50.17 -23.75
N LYS A 22 -26.96 -51.34 -23.16
CA LYS A 22 -26.85 -51.52 -21.71
C LYS A 22 -25.43 -51.24 -21.20
N GLN A 23 -24.41 -51.73 -21.90
CA GLN A 23 -23.02 -51.46 -21.56
C GLN A 23 -22.68 -49.96 -21.70
N THR A 24 -23.19 -49.28 -22.73
CA THR A 24 -23.01 -47.83 -22.89
C THR A 24 -23.70 -47.04 -21.79
N ILE A 25 -24.92 -47.43 -21.39
CA ILE A 25 -25.66 -46.79 -20.29
C ILE A 25 -24.91 -46.99 -18.96
N ASP A 26 -24.37 -48.18 -18.70
CA ASP A 26 -23.61 -48.43 -17.46
C ASP A 26 -22.26 -47.70 -17.45
N ALA A 27 -21.61 -47.54 -18.60
CA ALA A 27 -20.41 -46.72 -18.74
C ALA A 27 -20.71 -45.22 -18.51
N LEU A 28 -21.81 -44.70 -19.06
CA LEU A 28 -22.27 -43.33 -18.82
C LEU A 28 -22.69 -43.11 -17.37
N ARG A 29 -23.35 -44.07 -16.74
CA ARG A 29 -23.68 -44.02 -15.31
C ARG A 29 -22.43 -43.94 -14.45
N LYS A 30 -21.40 -44.75 -14.74
CA LYS A 30 -20.10 -44.67 -14.05
C LYS A 30 -19.41 -43.32 -14.26
N GLN A 31 -19.49 -42.72 -15.44
CA GLN A 31 -18.98 -41.37 -15.68
C GLN A 31 -19.76 -40.30 -14.91
N ILE A 32 -21.09 -40.44 -14.78
CA ILE A 32 -21.92 -39.55 -13.98
C ILE A 32 -21.63 -39.70 -12.49
N THR A 33 -21.29 -40.89 -12.00
CA THR A 33 -20.90 -41.11 -10.59
C THR A 33 -19.50 -40.54 -10.25
N LEU A 34 -18.66 -40.28 -11.25
CA LEU A 34 -17.37 -39.59 -11.11
C LEU A 34 -17.48 -38.05 -11.19
N ILE A 35 -18.67 -37.53 -11.48
CA ILE A 35 -19.00 -36.12 -11.28
C ILE A 35 -19.51 -36.02 -9.85
N GLU A 36 -18.58 -35.87 -8.90
CA GLU A 36 -18.92 -35.46 -7.55
C GLU A 36 -19.78 -34.19 -7.64
N LEU A 37 -21.04 -34.31 -7.21
CA LEU A 37 -21.84 -33.15 -6.85
C LEU A 37 -21.02 -32.35 -5.84
N PRO A 38 -20.71 -31.07 -6.08
CA PRO A 38 -20.12 -30.25 -5.04
C PRO A 38 -21.07 -30.31 -3.85
N THR A 39 -20.56 -30.78 -2.72
CA THR A 39 -21.09 -30.42 -1.40
C THR A 39 -21.38 -28.92 -1.37
N PRO A 40 -22.31 -28.42 -0.55
CA PRO A 40 -22.58 -26.99 -0.49
C PRO A 40 -21.34 -26.28 0.09
N THR A 41 -20.37 -26.02 -0.78
CA THR A 41 -19.30 -25.07 -0.58
C THR A 41 -19.98 -23.74 -0.36
N THR A 42 -19.62 -23.15 0.76
CA THR A 42 -19.67 -21.72 1.06
C THR A 42 -19.73 -20.84 -0.19
N PRO A 43 -20.44 -19.70 -0.14
CA PRO A 43 -20.50 -18.75 -1.25
C PRO A 43 -19.07 -18.53 -1.78
N PRO A 44 -18.87 -18.42 -3.11
CA PRO A 44 -17.55 -18.13 -3.63
C PRO A 44 -17.11 -16.79 -3.03
N GLU A 45 -16.23 -16.86 -2.03
CA GLU A 45 -15.51 -15.69 -1.56
C GLU A 45 -14.79 -15.15 -2.78
N SER A 46 -15.27 -14.00 -3.22
CA SER A 46 -14.79 -13.33 -4.41
C SER A 46 -13.28 -13.11 -4.25
N PRO A 47 -12.45 -13.39 -5.27
CA PRO A 47 -11.03 -13.08 -5.19
C PRO A 47 -10.89 -11.57 -5.32
N THR A 48 -10.96 -10.86 -4.20
CA THR A 48 -10.51 -9.48 -4.14
C THR A 48 -9.38 -9.46 -3.13
N PRO A 49 -8.11 -9.50 -3.55
CA PRO A 49 -7.08 -8.88 -2.75
C PRO A 49 -7.38 -7.38 -2.78
N THR A 50 -8.33 -6.95 -1.96
CA THR A 50 -8.52 -5.54 -1.65
C THR A 50 -7.24 -5.16 -0.94
N LYS A 51 -6.33 -4.45 -1.63
CA LYS A 51 -5.11 -3.93 -1.04
C LYS A 51 -5.45 -3.34 0.33
N SER A 52 -4.67 -3.70 1.36
CA SER A 52 -4.87 -3.12 2.68
C SER A 52 -4.63 -1.60 2.60
N LEU A 53 -5.19 -0.83 3.53
CA LEU A 53 -5.07 0.63 3.46
C LEU A 53 -3.60 1.06 3.45
N GLU A 54 -2.77 0.41 4.27
CA GLU A 54 -1.34 0.63 4.40
C GLU A 54 -0.61 0.43 3.06
N GLU A 55 -1.06 -0.50 2.23
CA GLU A 55 -0.44 -0.79 0.92
C GLU A 55 -0.63 0.36 -0.09
N TYR A 56 -1.62 1.25 0.11
CA TYR A 56 -1.74 2.47 -0.68
C TYR A 56 -0.81 3.59 -0.20
N PHE A 57 -0.47 3.61 1.09
CA PHE A 57 0.44 4.60 1.68
C PHE A 57 1.91 4.18 1.57
N PHE A 58 2.18 2.89 1.35
CA PHE A 58 3.53 2.39 1.21
C PHE A 58 4.27 3.01 0.02
N LEU A 59 5.45 3.56 0.32
CA LEU A 59 6.43 4.08 -0.62
C LEU A 59 7.66 3.17 -0.60
N PRO A 60 8.05 2.55 -1.73
CA PRO A 60 9.24 1.73 -1.81
C PRO A 60 10.50 2.56 -1.60
N GLU A 61 11.59 1.90 -1.21
CA GLU A 61 12.87 2.54 -0.90
C GLU A 61 13.37 3.42 -2.04
N SER A 62 13.81 4.62 -1.68
CA SER A 62 14.30 5.63 -2.61
C SER A 62 15.77 5.41 -2.94
N GLN A 63 16.09 5.46 -4.23
CA GLN A 63 17.47 5.51 -4.74
C GLN A 63 18.04 6.95 -4.72
N ILE A 64 17.22 7.95 -4.41
CA ILE A 64 17.66 9.34 -4.26
C ILE A 64 18.34 9.48 -2.90
N VAL A 65 19.61 9.91 -2.92
CA VAL A 65 20.46 10.10 -1.73
C VAL A 65 21.06 11.51 -1.76
N PHE A 66 21.12 12.19 -0.62
CA PHE A 66 21.86 13.44 -0.48
C PHE A 66 23.36 13.15 -0.26
N ILE A 67 24.23 13.75 -1.07
CA ILE A 67 25.67 13.45 -1.11
C ILE A 67 26.49 14.67 -0.61
N PRO A 68 27.43 14.51 0.34
CA PRO A 68 28.13 15.64 0.97
C PRO A 68 28.99 16.42 -0.02
N ASN A 69 29.67 15.68 -0.90
CA ASN A 69 30.65 16.23 -1.84
C ASN A 69 29.99 16.84 -3.09
N GLU A 70 28.66 16.88 -3.16
CA GLU A 70 27.90 17.41 -4.28
C GLU A 70 27.12 18.69 -3.93
N ARG A 71 27.80 19.64 -3.25
CA ARG A 71 27.27 20.97 -2.90
C ARG A 71 26.52 21.66 -4.04
N THR A 72 26.96 21.47 -5.28
CA THR A 72 26.36 22.07 -6.48
C THR A 72 25.01 21.44 -6.87
N LYS A 73 24.76 20.18 -6.51
CA LYS A 73 23.52 19.44 -6.82
C LYS A 73 22.47 19.54 -5.73
N ILE A 74 22.88 19.73 -4.47
CA ILE A 74 21.98 19.88 -3.32
C ILE A 74 20.85 20.91 -3.57
N PRO A 75 21.11 22.14 -4.07
CA PRO A 75 20.05 23.10 -4.32
C PRO A 75 19.03 22.64 -5.37
N ALA A 76 19.49 21.96 -6.42
CA ALA A 76 18.61 21.45 -7.48
C ALA A 76 17.71 20.33 -6.93
N GLN A 77 18.25 19.45 -6.09
CA GLN A 77 17.53 18.37 -5.44
C GLN A 77 16.46 18.91 -4.47
N ILE A 78 16.80 19.88 -3.61
CA ILE A 78 15.83 20.51 -2.70
C ILE A 78 14.75 21.27 -3.47
N LYS A 79 15.11 21.93 -4.57
CA LYS A 79 14.14 22.65 -5.43
C LYS A 79 13.07 21.72 -6.03
N GLN A 80 13.31 20.40 -6.10
CA GLN A 80 12.26 19.47 -6.55
C GLN A 80 11.05 19.48 -5.62
N ALA A 81 11.22 19.77 -4.32
CA ALA A 81 10.12 19.91 -3.37
C ALA A 81 9.22 21.14 -3.67
N LEU A 82 9.67 22.09 -4.49
CA LEU A 82 8.79 23.16 -4.97
C LEU A 82 7.84 22.69 -6.08
N ASN A 83 8.09 21.54 -6.70
CA ASN A 83 7.27 21.00 -7.78
C ASN A 83 6.21 20.01 -7.25
N ALA A 84 5.12 20.58 -6.75
CA ALA A 84 3.91 19.84 -6.36
C ALA A 84 2.78 19.94 -7.39
N SER A 85 3.10 20.24 -8.66
CA SER A 85 2.11 20.52 -9.71
C SER A 85 1.08 19.40 -9.93
N GLY A 86 1.46 18.13 -9.71
CA GLY A 86 0.52 16.99 -9.76
C GLY A 86 -0.59 17.10 -8.72
N ILE A 87 -0.22 17.43 -7.46
CA ILE A 87 -1.18 17.63 -6.37
C ILE A 87 -2.05 18.87 -6.65
N GLU A 88 -1.45 19.97 -7.09
CA GLU A 88 -2.17 21.22 -7.41
C GLU A 88 -3.22 20.99 -8.51
N LYS A 89 -2.83 20.34 -9.61
CA LYS A 89 -3.74 20.00 -10.72
C LYS A 89 -4.85 19.07 -10.25
N TYR A 90 -4.54 18.06 -9.45
CA TYR A 90 -5.55 17.13 -8.94
C TYR A 90 -6.58 17.84 -8.05
N LEU A 91 -6.13 18.67 -7.11
CA LEU A 91 -7.00 19.42 -6.22
C LEU A 91 -7.86 20.45 -6.96
N ALA A 92 -7.31 21.09 -8.01
CA ALA A 92 -8.06 22.01 -8.85
C ALA A 92 -9.12 21.31 -9.70
N ALA A 93 -8.83 20.11 -10.22
CA ALA A 93 -9.77 19.30 -10.98
C ALA A 93 -10.89 18.69 -10.13
N ASN A 94 -10.71 18.61 -8.81
CA ASN A 94 -11.67 18.01 -7.87
C ASN A 94 -12.09 19.03 -6.78
N PRO A 95 -12.84 20.10 -7.14
CA PRO A 95 -13.21 21.15 -6.20
C PRO A 95 -14.19 20.64 -5.13
N SER A 96 -13.82 20.80 -3.86
CA SER A 96 -14.65 20.49 -2.69
C SER A 96 -14.13 21.23 -1.46
N ASP A 97 -14.86 21.23 -0.35
CA ASP A 97 -14.33 21.79 0.89
C ASP A 97 -13.15 20.99 1.45
N ALA A 98 -13.10 19.68 1.17
CA ALA A 98 -11.91 18.88 1.44
C ALA A 98 -10.72 19.35 0.59
N SER A 99 -10.92 19.57 -0.72
CA SER A 99 -9.83 20.01 -1.60
C SER A 99 -9.27 21.38 -1.22
N LYS A 100 -10.13 22.34 -0.83
CA LYS A 100 -9.70 23.65 -0.29
C LYS A 100 -8.81 23.50 0.96
N LYS A 101 -9.16 22.58 1.87
CA LYS A 101 -8.34 22.30 3.07
C LYS A 101 -6.97 21.75 2.67
N PHE A 102 -6.91 20.82 1.72
CA PHE A 102 -5.64 20.28 1.22
C PHE A 102 -4.82 21.30 0.43
N GLN A 103 -5.44 22.19 -0.34
CA GLN A 103 -4.75 23.32 -0.99
C GLN A 103 -4.11 24.25 0.04
N LYS A 104 -4.78 24.50 1.17
CA LYS A 104 -4.21 25.29 2.28
C LYS A 104 -3.01 24.58 2.92
N LEU A 105 -3.09 23.27 3.14
CA LEU A 105 -1.94 22.49 3.63
C LEU A 105 -0.78 22.54 2.64
N LEU A 106 -1.04 22.28 1.35
CA LEU A 106 -0.01 22.28 0.31
C LEU A 106 0.67 23.65 0.18
N SER A 107 -0.10 24.73 0.12
CA SER A 107 0.45 26.10 0.02
C SER A 107 1.29 26.50 1.23
N ASN A 108 0.92 26.05 2.43
CA ASN A 108 1.76 26.25 3.63
C ASN A 108 3.08 25.48 3.50
N HIS A 109 3.04 24.21 3.08
CA HIS A 109 4.25 23.42 2.86
C HIS A 109 5.16 24.06 1.81
N LEU A 110 4.64 24.42 0.64
CA LEU A 110 5.41 25.06 -0.43
C LEU A 110 6.01 26.40 0.00
N ARG A 111 5.32 27.16 0.86
CA ARG A 111 5.85 28.40 1.44
C ARG A 111 7.05 28.11 2.35
N ASP A 112 6.99 27.08 3.17
CA ASP A 112 8.07 26.72 4.08
C ASP A 112 9.27 26.12 3.32
N VAL A 113 9.02 25.30 2.30
CA VAL A 113 10.04 24.83 1.36
C VAL A 113 10.71 26.00 0.65
N LYS A 114 9.93 26.96 0.13
CA LYS A 114 10.49 28.15 -0.53
C LYS A 114 11.36 28.96 0.42
N LYS A 115 10.89 29.22 1.64
CA LYS A 115 11.70 29.91 2.68
C LYS A 115 13.00 29.17 2.98
N PHE A 116 12.96 27.84 3.01
CA PHE A 116 14.16 27.04 3.23
C PHE A 116 15.13 27.14 2.05
N VAL A 117 14.65 27.02 0.81
CA VAL A 117 15.46 27.19 -0.41
C VAL A 117 16.08 28.58 -0.49
N ASP A 118 15.28 29.63 -0.25
CA ASP A 118 15.74 31.03 -0.32
C ASP A 118 16.79 31.35 0.76
N LYS A 119 16.80 30.61 1.87
CA LYS A 119 17.73 30.77 3.00
C LYS A 119 18.79 29.66 3.06
N LEU A 120 18.88 28.82 2.04
CA LEU A 120 19.79 27.68 2.04
C LEU A 120 21.24 28.19 2.00
N ARG A 121 21.96 28.00 3.10
CA ARG A 121 23.38 28.38 3.23
C ARG A 121 24.22 27.13 3.37
N LEU A 122 24.82 26.73 2.26
CA LEU A 122 25.65 25.53 2.22
C LEU A 122 27.04 25.77 2.83
N SER A 123 27.47 27.02 3.00
CA SER A 123 28.77 27.36 3.60
C SER A 123 28.79 27.28 5.13
N GLU A 124 27.65 27.11 5.80
CA GLU A 124 27.58 27.08 7.26
C GLU A 124 28.00 25.72 7.86
N PRO A 125 27.60 24.55 7.30
CA PRO A 125 28.04 23.27 7.82
C PRO A 125 29.44 22.89 7.33
N ASP A 126 30.18 22.22 8.21
CA ASP A 126 31.41 21.52 7.84
C ASP A 126 31.11 20.47 6.77
N GLU A 127 32.11 20.16 5.94
CA GLU A 127 31.93 19.27 4.78
C GLU A 127 31.49 17.86 5.19
N SER A 128 32.00 17.37 6.32
CA SER A 128 31.66 16.06 6.89
C SER A 128 30.19 15.97 7.34
N GLU A 129 29.65 17.04 7.92
CA GLU A 129 28.29 17.08 8.46
C GLU A 129 27.24 17.60 7.46
N LEU A 130 27.68 18.13 6.32
CA LEU A 130 26.81 18.86 5.39
C LEU A 130 25.59 18.05 4.98
N SER A 131 25.77 16.79 4.61
CA SER A 131 24.66 15.93 4.18
C SER A 131 23.64 15.72 5.28
N GLU A 132 24.08 15.37 6.48
CA GLU A 132 23.19 15.10 7.60
C GLU A 132 22.42 16.36 7.99
N VAL A 133 23.11 17.50 8.12
CA VAL A 133 22.51 18.77 8.54
C VAL A 133 21.48 19.24 7.52
N ILE A 134 21.80 19.19 6.22
CA ILE A 134 20.88 19.63 5.17
C ILE A 134 19.71 18.67 5.04
N THR A 135 19.95 17.36 5.05
CA THR A 135 18.89 16.34 4.98
C THR A 135 17.96 16.46 6.18
N THR A 136 18.49 16.71 7.38
CA THR A 136 17.70 16.92 8.59
C THR A 136 16.78 18.13 8.48
N LYS A 137 17.32 19.29 8.05
CA LYS A 137 16.51 20.50 7.89
C LYS A 137 15.46 20.31 6.79
N TYR A 138 15.83 19.67 5.69
CA TYR A 138 14.94 19.38 4.57
C TYR A 138 13.81 18.42 4.95
N PHE A 139 14.12 17.31 5.60
CA PHE A 139 13.15 16.29 6.01
C PHE A 139 12.12 16.84 7.01
N LYS A 140 12.57 17.71 7.93
CA LYS A 140 11.68 18.41 8.89
C LYS A 140 10.58 19.24 8.22
N LEU A 141 10.76 19.69 6.97
CA LEU A 141 9.73 20.43 6.22
C LEU A 141 8.47 19.59 5.94
N PHE A 142 8.60 18.27 5.92
CA PHE A 142 7.52 17.34 5.61
C PHE A 142 6.73 16.92 6.86
N HIS A 143 7.37 16.91 8.04
CA HIS A 143 6.80 16.36 9.28
C HIS A 143 5.41 16.89 9.57
N ARG A 144 5.29 18.18 9.89
CA ARG A 144 4.01 18.75 10.33
C ARG A 144 2.98 18.79 9.20
N THR A 145 3.33 19.31 8.04
CA THR A 145 2.32 19.65 7.03
C THR A 145 1.91 18.45 6.19
N ILE A 146 2.87 17.58 5.84
CA ILE A 146 2.61 16.41 5.01
C ILE A 146 2.31 15.19 5.89
N PHE A 147 3.22 14.80 6.78
CA PHE A 147 3.10 13.55 7.53
C PHE A 147 2.01 13.61 8.61
N ASP A 148 2.01 14.64 9.47
CA ASP A 148 1.04 14.74 10.58
C ASP A 148 -0.35 15.19 10.13
N ASN A 149 -0.43 16.03 9.09
CA ASN A 149 -1.69 16.65 8.69
C ASN A 149 -2.24 16.06 7.40
N MET A 150 -1.50 16.13 6.29
CA MET A 150 -2.03 15.73 4.98
C MET A 150 -2.31 14.22 4.91
N LEU A 151 -1.31 13.38 5.21
CA LEU A 151 -1.43 11.92 5.11
C LEU A 151 -2.43 11.36 6.13
N VAL A 152 -2.41 11.85 7.37
CA VAL A 152 -3.38 11.46 8.39
C VAL A 152 -4.81 11.88 8.00
N ALA A 153 -5.00 13.09 7.46
CA ALA A 153 -6.32 13.53 6.99
C ALA A 153 -6.81 12.72 5.78
N ILE A 154 -5.91 12.32 4.88
CA ILE A 154 -6.23 11.40 3.78
C ILE A 154 -6.67 10.04 4.35
N ARG A 155 -5.90 9.46 5.28
CA ARG A 155 -6.23 8.15 5.89
C ARG A 155 -7.59 8.19 6.58
N ARG A 156 -7.82 9.18 7.44
CA ARG A 156 -9.09 9.32 8.19
C ARG A 156 -10.28 9.64 7.29
N GLY A 157 -10.04 10.33 6.16
CA GLY A 157 -11.06 10.61 5.15
C GLY A 157 -11.41 9.41 4.27
N PHE A 158 -10.47 8.46 4.14
CA PHE A 158 -10.63 7.28 3.30
C PHE A 158 -11.61 6.27 3.92
N LYS A 159 -12.82 6.18 3.35
CA LYS A 159 -13.85 5.19 3.73
C LYS A 159 -13.85 3.95 2.81
N GLY A 160 -12.67 3.41 2.48
CA GLY A 160 -12.54 2.16 1.74
C GLY A 160 -12.76 2.22 0.22
N SER A 161 -13.34 3.29 -0.33
CA SER A 161 -13.62 3.41 -1.78
C SER A 161 -13.65 4.84 -2.32
N ASP A 162 -13.25 5.83 -1.52
CA ASP A 162 -13.31 7.23 -1.93
C ASP A 162 -12.23 7.56 -2.98
N LYS A 163 -12.68 7.74 -4.23
CA LYS A 163 -11.83 8.07 -5.38
C LYS A 163 -11.07 9.38 -5.20
N PHE A 164 -11.60 10.33 -4.43
CA PHE A 164 -10.93 11.60 -4.16
C PHE A 164 -9.67 11.39 -3.32
N TYR A 165 -9.80 10.68 -2.20
CA TYR A 165 -8.65 10.45 -1.30
C TYR A 165 -7.61 9.52 -1.93
N LEU A 166 -8.02 8.50 -2.70
CA LEU A 166 -7.08 7.64 -3.43
C LEU A 166 -6.29 8.39 -4.50
N GLY A 167 -6.99 9.21 -5.30
CA GLY A 167 -6.31 10.00 -6.33
C GLY A 167 -5.39 11.05 -5.73
N LEU A 168 -5.79 11.70 -4.64
CA LEU A 168 -4.94 12.64 -3.92
C LEU A 168 -3.71 11.94 -3.33
N LEU A 169 -3.88 10.79 -2.69
CA LEU A 169 -2.79 10.00 -2.13
C LEU A 169 -1.79 9.59 -3.21
N ALA A 170 -2.26 9.18 -4.39
CA ALA A 170 -1.39 8.81 -5.51
C ALA A 170 -0.50 9.98 -5.95
N GLU A 171 -1.04 11.21 -6.01
CA GLU A 171 -0.25 12.40 -6.35
C GLU A 171 0.72 12.82 -5.23
N VAL A 172 0.30 12.67 -3.96
CA VAL A 172 1.18 12.91 -2.80
C VAL A 172 2.33 11.90 -2.78
N ASN A 173 2.06 10.61 -3.03
CA ASN A 173 3.09 9.57 -3.09
C ASN A 173 4.10 9.84 -4.21
N LYS A 174 3.63 10.19 -5.42
CA LYS A 174 4.52 10.61 -6.52
C LYS A 174 5.40 11.81 -6.13
N TYR A 175 4.84 12.77 -5.39
CA TYR A 175 5.58 13.92 -4.90
C TYR A 175 6.65 13.51 -3.88
N LEU A 176 6.30 12.72 -2.86
CA LEU A 176 7.22 12.24 -1.83
C LEU A 176 8.36 11.40 -2.42
N SER A 177 8.08 10.49 -3.35
CA SER A 177 9.11 9.69 -4.02
C SER A 177 10.11 10.56 -4.79
N ARG A 178 9.67 11.61 -5.48
CA ARG A 178 10.58 12.58 -6.13
C ARG A 178 11.43 13.35 -5.12
N CYS A 179 10.89 13.62 -3.94
CA CYS A 179 11.61 14.25 -2.84
C CYS A 179 12.61 13.30 -2.14
N GLY A 180 12.71 12.03 -2.57
CA GLY A 180 13.59 11.02 -1.99
C GLY A 180 13.04 10.36 -0.72
N ILE A 181 11.77 10.56 -0.42
CA ILE A 181 11.11 10.04 0.79
C ILE A 181 10.48 8.68 0.48
N TYR A 182 10.69 7.73 1.38
CA TYR A 182 10.11 6.40 1.34
C TYR A 182 9.54 6.00 2.71
N SER A 183 8.88 4.85 2.79
CA SER A 183 8.26 4.38 4.04
C SER A 183 8.81 3.02 4.48
N VAL A 184 8.70 2.73 5.77
CA VAL A 184 8.90 1.38 6.29
C VAL A 184 7.63 0.56 6.07
N ASN A 185 7.77 -0.67 5.55
CA ASN A 185 6.64 -1.56 5.31
C ASN A 185 6.11 -2.10 6.65
N MET A 186 4.91 -1.68 7.03
CA MET A 186 4.23 -2.16 8.22
C MET A 186 2.80 -2.57 7.87
N LYS A 187 2.29 -3.61 8.53
CA LYS A 187 0.95 -4.15 8.29
C LYS A 187 0.20 -4.33 9.60
N SER A 188 -1.08 -3.96 9.59
CA SER A 188 -2.01 -4.27 10.67
C SER A 188 -2.27 -5.78 10.75
N GLY A 189 -2.67 -6.25 11.93
CA GLY A 189 -2.91 -7.67 12.22
C GLY A 189 -1.66 -8.51 12.46
N LYS A 190 -0.46 -7.91 12.42
CA LYS A 190 0.79 -8.58 12.77
C LYS A 190 1.16 -8.35 14.23
N GLN A 191 1.82 -9.33 14.82
CA GLN A 191 2.48 -9.17 16.12
C GLN A 191 3.64 -8.19 15.98
N ALA A 192 3.72 -7.21 16.88
CA ALA A 192 4.77 -6.20 16.86
C ALA A 192 6.11 -6.82 17.30
N GLU A 193 7.14 -6.59 16.50
CA GLU A 193 8.52 -6.98 16.79
C GLU A 193 9.27 -5.82 17.48
N ILE A 194 10.46 -6.07 18.04
CA ILE A 194 11.25 -5.04 18.74
C ILE A 194 11.58 -3.89 17.78
N GLU A 195 11.92 -4.22 16.54
CA GLU A 195 12.22 -3.28 15.47
C GLU A 195 11.02 -2.39 15.14
N ASP A 196 9.78 -2.88 15.26
CA ASP A 196 8.59 -2.06 15.04
C ASP A 196 8.50 -0.93 16.08
N TYR A 197 8.83 -1.21 17.34
CA TYR A 197 8.83 -0.23 18.43
C TYR A 197 9.86 0.89 18.23
N GLU A 198 10.96 0.63 17.52
CA GLU A 198 11.93 1.65 17.13
C GLU A 198 11.39 2.56 16.00
N ASN A 199 10.42 2.06 15.23
CA ASN A 199 9.89 2.72 14.06
C ASN A 199 8.60 3.52 14.33
N ILE A 200 7.91 3.28 15.44
CA ILE A 200 6.60 3.89 15.73
C ILE A 200 6.54 4.57 17.09
N THR A 201 5.60 5.50 17.22
CA THR A 201 5.04 5.89 18.51
C THR A 201 3.80 5.03 18.78
N PRO A 202 3.85 4.08 19.74
CA PRO A 202 2.75 3.17 19.98
C PRO A 202 1.60 3.86 20.74
N GLN A 203 0.37 3.58 20.35
CA GLN A 203 -0.85 3.93 21.06
C GLN A 203 -1.47 2.66 21.66
N ILE A 204 -1.45 2.56 23.00
CA ILE A 204 -1.89 1.33 23.66
C ILE A 204 -3.41 1.23 23.68
N VAL A 205 -3.93 0.14 23.08
CA VAL A 205 -5.34 -0.22 23.10
C VAL A 205 -5.51 -1.42 24.03
N LYS A 206 -6.23 -1.24 25.14
CA LYS A 206 -6.49 -2.32 26.09
C LYS A 206 -7.43 -3.36 25.48
N THR A 207 -7.14 -4.65 25.68
CA THR A 207 -7.99 -5.76 25.24
C THR A 207 -8.10 -6.83 26.33
N ASN A 208 -9.24 -7.51 26.40
CA ASN A 208 -9.42 -8.69 27.26
C ASN A 208 -9.03 -9.99 26.52
N ASP A 209 -8.75 -9.91 25.22
CA ASP A 209 -8.32 -11.04 24.42
C ASP A 209 -6.80 -11.18 24.47
N GLN A 210 -6.34 -12.19 25.21
CA GLN A 210 -4.92 -12.46 25.40
C GLN A 210 -4.20 -12.85 24.10
N SER A 211 -4.93 -13.38 23.11
CA SER A 211 -4.36 -13.75 21.81
C SER A 211 -3.99 -12.53 20.95
N LEU A 212 -4.60 -11.37 21.22
CA LEU A 212 -4.33 -10.13 20.50
C LEU A 212 -3.23 -9.28 21.15
N SER A 213 -2.73 -9.65 22.34
CA SER A 213 -1.70 -8.85 23.01
C SER A 213 -0.46 -8.69 22.12
N GLU A 214 0.11 -7.49 22.09
CA GLU A 214 1.23 -7.09 21.22
C GLU A 214 0.91 -7.08 19.72
N THR A 215 -0.36 -7.20 19.31
CA THR A 215 -0.74 -7.12 17.89
C THR A 215 -0.97 -5.66 17.48
N ILE A 216 -0.43 -5.27 16.31
CA ILE A 216 -0.68 -3.99 15.67
C ILE A 216 -2.12 -3.97 15.16
N SER A 217 -2.98 -3.17 15.77
CA SER A 217 -4.41 -3.12 15.43
C SER A 217 -4.71 -2.16 14.29
N ASP A 218 -4.05 -1.00 14.28
CA ASP A 218 -4.20 0.04 13.25
C ASP A 218 -2.89 0.80 13.07
N ILE A 219 -2.63 1.29 11.86
CA ILE A 219 -1.45 2.11 11.56
C ILE A 219 -1.90 3.48 11.07
N GLU A 220 -2.13 4.42 11.99
CA GLU A 220 -2.54 5.79 11.64
C GLU A 220 -1.56 6.47 10.68
N ARG A 221 -0.26 6.21 10.83
CA ARG A 221 0.78 6.73 9.96
C ARG A 221 1.95 5.77 9.85
N LEU A 222 2.38 5.47 8.62
CA LEU A 222 3.62 4.73 8.38
C LEU A 222 4.85 5.54 8.82
N PRO A 223 5.94 4.87 9.25
CA PRO A 223 7.23 5.53 9.41
C PRO A 223 7.77 5.97 8.05
N TYR A 224 8.33 7.18 7.97
CA TYR A 224 8.94 7.71 6.75
C TYR A 224 10.44 7.89 6.93
N ARG A 225 11.20 7.70 5.85
CA ARG A 225 12.65 7.82 5.83
C ARG A 225 13.15 8.61 4.62
N ILE A 226 14.37 9.11 4.76
CA ILE A 226 15.14 9.73 3.67
C ILE A 226 16.62 9.37 3.83
N ASN A 227 17.28 9.04 2.72
CA ASN A 227 18.67 8.58 2.71
C ASN A 227 19.64 9.75 2.49
N TYR A 228 20.82 9.66 3.11
CA TYR A 228 21.96 10.53 2.87
C TYR A 228 23.26 9.71 2.96
N LEU A 229 24.35 10.19 2.34
CA LEU A 229 25.69 9.64 2.57
C LEU A 229 26.38 10.44 3.67
N ASP A 230 27.03 9.76 4.60
CA ASP A 230 27.91 10.39 5.57
C ASP A 230 29.28 10.74 4.98
N GLU A 231 30.18 11.27 5.81
CA GLU A 231 31.54 11.66 5.45
C GLU A 231 32.43 10.50 4.94
N PHE A 232 32.08 9.26 5.30
CA PHE A 232 32.78 8.05 4.86
C PHE A 232 32.17 7.44 3.60
N GLY A 233 31.08 8.03 3.08
CA GLY A 233 30.33 7.51 1.94
C GLY A 233 29.41 6.35 2.30
N GLU A 234 29.15 6.10 3.58
CA GLU A 234 28.16 5.11 4.00
C GLU A 234 26.75 5.71 3.89
N GLN A 235 25.81 4.92 3.38
CA GLN A 235 24.41 5.32 3.34
C GLN A 235 23.79 5.23 4.73
N LYS A 236 23.34 6.37 5.23
CA LYS A 236 22.54 6.52 6.45
C LYS A 236 21.14 7.00 6.09
N PHE A 237 20.25 6.98 7.07
CA PHE A 237 18.88 7.49 6.90
C PHE A 237 18.45 8.33 8.09
N LEU A 238 17.57 9.28 7.83
CA LEU A 238 16.77 9.94 8.86
C LEU A 238 15.40 9.32 8.87
N GLN A 239 14.81 9.20 10.05
CA GLN A 239 13.49 8.60 10.24
C GLN A 239 12.54 9.56 10.95
N TYR A 240 11.29 9.55 10.48
CA TYR A 240 10.16 10.12 11.18
C TYR A 240 9.23 8.99 11.60
N ALA A 241 9.08 8.82 12.92
CA ALA A 241 8.36 7.69 13.48
C ALA A 241 6.90 7.64 12.98
N GLY A 242 6.44 6.43 12.71
CA GLY A 242 5.04 6.14 12.46
C GLY A 242 4.20 6.30 13.72
N VAL A 243 2.89 6.12 13.57
CA VAL A 243 1.95 6.06 14.69
C VAL A 243 1.09 4.84 14.44
N ALA A 244 1.08 3.92 15.41
CA ALA A 244 0.31 2.70 15.32
C ALA A 244 -0.31 2.35 16.66
N SER A 245 -1.51 1.78 16.61
CA SER A 245 -2.20 1.25 17.77
C SER A 245 -1.76 -0.19 18.01
N ILE A 246 -1.43 -0.52 19.26
CA ILE A 246 -1.01 -1.86 19.67
C ILE A 246 -1.91 -2.35 20.80
N TYR A 247 -2.42 -3.56 20.66
CA TYR A 247 -3.20 -4.20 21.69
C TYR A 247 -2.35 -4.60 22.90
N LYS A 248 -2.85 -4.37 24.11
CA LYS A 248 -2.25 -4.84 25.35
C LYS A 248 -3.29 -5.55 26.20
N ALA A 249 -3.03 -6.82 26.52
CA ALA A 249 -3.89 -7.57 27.44
C ALA A 249 -3.92 -6.90 28.82
N VAL A 250 -5.11 -6.88 29.44
CA VAL A 250 -5.35 -6.36 30.80
C VAL A 250 -5.78 -7.47 31.74
#